data_AF-A0AAE3E7M0-F1
#
_entry.id   AF-A0AAE3E7M0-F1
#
_cell.length_a   1.000
_cell.length_b   1.000
_cell.length_c   1.000
_cell.angle_alpha   90.00
_cell.angle_beta   90.00
_cell.angle_gamma   90.00
#
_symmetry.space_group_name_H-M   'P 1'
#
loop_
_entity.id
_entity.type
_entity.pdbx_description
1 polymer ?
#
loop_
_entity_poly.entity_id
_entity_poly.type
_entity_poly.pdbx_seq_one_letter_code
_entity_poly.pdbx_strand_id
1 'polypeptide(L)'
;MVEKFIKWAENALQDAELSNVVALNFNLYEDQDSFWAIEIVGTSSFDENDADWACDEVFVTRDNPFTWEEETDCDAILEEVTEWIGDLMDGTVLMEMLERLQGIGVGFVDGDIEIVYKKE
;
A
#
# COMPACT_ATOMS: atom_id res chain seq x y z
N MET A 1 -1.97 -6.21 14.96
CA MET A 1 -0.94 -5.54 14.13
C MET A 1 -1.57 -4.40 13.35
N VAL A 2 -2.74 -4.64 12.73
CA VAL A 2 -3.59 -3.69 12.01
C VAL A 2 -3.70 -2.26 12.57
N GLU A 3 -4.00 -2.04 13.85
CA GLU A 3 -4.11 -0.66 14.39
C GLU A 3 -2.82 0.16 14.27
N LYS A 4 -1.65 -0.50 14.41
CA LYS A 4 -0.35 0.15 14.24
C LYS A 4 -0.05 0.43 12.77
N PHE A 5 -0.43 -0.49 11.88
CA PHE A 5 -0.34 -0.31 10.44
C PHE A 5 -1.20 0.87 9.98
N ILE A 6 -2.49 0.89 10.35
CA ILE A 6 -3.43 1.98 10.03
C ILE A 6 -2.86 3.31 10.49
N LYS A 7 -2.44 3.39 11.75
CA LYS A 7 -1.86 4.63 12.29
C LYS A 7 -0.60 5.07 11.54
N TRP A 8 0.27 4.14 11.15
CA TRP A 8 1.45 4.46 10.34
C TRP A 8 1.05 4.99 8.97
N ALA A 9 0.13 4.32 8.28
CA ALA A 9 -0.34 4.69 6.95
C ALA A 9 -1.03 6.06 6.97
N GLU A 10 -1.91 6.31 7.94
CA GLU A 10 -2.58 7.60 8.11
C GLU A 10 -1.58 8.75 8.31
N ASN A 11 -0.55 8.56 9.16
CA ASN A 11 0.47 9.58 9.35
C ASN A 11 1.27 9.83 8.07
N ALA A 12 1.68 8.75 7.38
CA ALA A 12 2.43 8.85 6.15
C ALA A 12 1.65 9.61 5.05
N LEU A 13 0.36 9.33 4.92
CA LEU A 13 -0.51 9.96 3.94
C LEU A 13 -0.89 11.41 4.31
N GLN A 14 -1.03 11.73 5.59
CA GLN A 14 -1.27 13.10 6.05
C GLN A 14 -0.10 14.04 5.76
N ASP A 15 1.13 13.54 5.85
CA ASP A 15 2.36 14.32 5.60
C ASP A 15 2.72 14.41 4.09
N ALA A 16 2.03 13.65 3.24
CA ALA A 16 2.33 13.53 1.81
C ALA A 16 1.81 14.71 0.98
N GLU A 17 2.57 15.12 -0.04
CA GLU A 17 2.07 16.02 -1.10
C GLU A 17 1.22 15.22 -2.11
N LEU A 18 -0.04 14.96 -1.74
CA LEU A 18 -0.96 14.12 -2.50
C LEU A 18 -1.56 14.80 -3.76
N SER A 19 -1.03 15.94 -4.21
CA SER A 19 -1.59 16.66 -5.37
C SER A 19 -1.44 15.90 -6.68
N ASN A 20 -0.35 15.14 -6.81
CA ASN A 20 0.00 14.38 -8.02
C ASN A 20 -0.25 12.87 -7.88
N VAL A 21 -0.78 12.44 -6.73
CA VAL A 21 -1.08 11.03 -6.48
C VAL A 21 -2.43 10.68 -7.11
N VAL A 22 -2.40 9.69 -8.00
CA VAL A 22 -3.53 9.15 -8.76
C VAL A 22 -3.88 7.74 -8.28
N ALA A 23 -2.91 6.95 -7.84
CA ALA A 23 -3.15 5.66 -7.20
C ALA A 23 -2.13 5.42 -6.08
N LEU A 24 -2.43 4.44 -5.22
CA LEU A 24 -1.52 3.97 -4.18
C LEU A 24 -1.16 2.51 -4.44
N ASN A 25 0.11 2.16 -4.36
CA ASN A 25 0.55 0.77 -4.31
C ASN A 25 1.20 0.47 -2.96
N PHE A 26 0.85 -0.67 -2.37
CA PHE A 26 1.48 -1.18 -1.16
C PHE A 26 2.48 -2.26 -1.54
N ASN A 27 3.77 -1.90 -1.55
CA ASN A 27 4.86 -2.81 -1.90
C ASN A 27 5.28 -3.59 -0.65
N LEU A 28 5.11 -4.90 -0.70
CA LEU A 28 5.46 -5.84 0.36
C LEU A 28 6.84 -6.46 0.12
N TYR A 29 7.60 -6.64 1.20
CA TYR A 29 8.93 -7.23 1.20
C TYR A 29 9.01 -8.33 2.25
N GLU A 30 9.59 -9.45 1.84
CA GLU A 30 10.14 -10.43 2.77
C GLU A 30 11.62 -10.10 3.00
N ASP A 31 12.00 -9.88 4.26
CA ASP A 31 13.39 -9.86 4.71
C ASP A 31 13.74 -11.21 5.38
N GLN A 32 14.99 -11.39 5.78
CA GLN A 32 15.45 -12.61 6.44
C GLN A 32 14.72 -12.86 7.76
N ASP A 33 14.57 -14.14 8.12
CA ASP A 33 14.05 -14.59 9.42
C ASP A 33 12.62 -14.12 9.74
N SER A 34 11.70 -14.21 8.78
CA SER A 34 10.27 -13.87 9.00
C SER A 34 10.02 -12.40 9.35
N PHE A 35 10.91 -11.52 8.89
CA PHE A 35 10.72 -10.07 8.94
C PHE A 35 10.03 -9.60 7.68
N TRP A 36 8.96 -8.82 7.85
CA TRP A 36 8.18 -8.25 6.77
C TRP A 36 8.30 -6.73 6.80
N ALA A 37 8.30 -6.12 5.62
CA ALA A 37 8.23 -4.68 5.49
C ALA A 37 7.22 -4.31 4.41
N ILE A 38 6.49 -3.21 4.61
CA ILE A 38 5.61 -2.64 3.60
C ILE A 38 5.85 -1.15 3.45
N GLU A 39 5.94 -0.68 2.20
CA GLU A 39 5.94 0.73 1.86
C GLU A 39 4.64 1.13 1.15
N ILE A 40 4.34 2.41 1.18
CA ILE A 40 3.30 3.04 0.37
C ILE A 40 4.01 3.78 -0.76
N VAL A 41 3.59 3.50 -1.98
CA VAL A 41 3.98 4.22 -3.18
C VAL A 41 2.77 4.96 -3.70
N GLY A 42 2.81 6.28 -3.66
CA GLY A 42 1.87 7.13 -4.40
C GLY A 42 2.36 7.30 -5.83
N THR A 43 1.50 7.02 -6.81
CA THR A 43 1.85 7.01 -8.23
C THR A 43 1.11 8.11 -8.98
N SER A 44 1.69 8.59 -10.08
CA SER A 44 1.04 9.57 -10.96
C SER A 44 0.21 8.95 -12.09
N SER A 45 0.19 7.62 -12.17
CA SER A 45 -0.58 6.85 -13.16
C SER A 45 -1.28 5.65 -12.51
N PHE A 46 -2.27 5.12 -13.22
CA PHE A 46 -2.96 3.89 -12.85
C PHE A 46 -3.45 3.19 -14.12
N ASP A 47 -3.06 1.92 -14.30
CA ASP A 47 -3.61 1.01 -15.31
C ASP A 47 -3.68 -0.40 -14.71
N GLU A 48 -4.88 -0.91 -14.48
CA GLU A 48 -5.09 -2.23 -13.88
C GLU A 48 -4.54 -3.39 -14.72
N ASN A 49 -4.19 -3.16 -15.98
CA ASN A 49 -3.65 -4.16 -16.89
C ASN A 49 -2.13 -4.04 -17.10
N ASP A 50 -1.49 -3.03 -16.50
CA ASP A 50 -0.07 -2.75 -16.66
C ASP A 50 0.57 -2.44 -15.30
N ALA A 51 1.11 -3.47 -14.63
CA ALA A 51 1.70 -3.37 -13.29
C ALA A 51 2.81 -2.32 -13.17
N ASP A 52 3.42 -1.89 -14.29
CA ASP A 52 4.40 -0.80 -14.32
C ASP A 52 3.79 0.55 -13.87
N TRP A 53 2.45 0.66 -13.75
CA TRP A 53 1.78 1.83 -13.16
C TRP A 53 2.32 2.16 -11.76
N ALA A 54 2.75 1.14 -11.01
CA ALA A 54 3.33 1.30 -9.68
C ALA A 54 4.71 1.99 -9.70
N CYS A 55 5.38 2.02 -10.85
CA CYS A 55 6.71 2.62 -11.02
C CYS A 55 6.69 4.13 -11.27
N ASP A 56 5.53 4.74 -11.55
CA ASP A 56 5.40 6.19 -11.75
C ASP A 56 5.35 6.95 -10.40
N GLU A 57 6.34 6.69 -9.55
CA GLU A 57 6.44 7.13 -8.16
C GLU A 57 6.48 8.66 -8.02
N VAL A 58 5.60 9.22 -7.20
CA VAL A 58 5.60 10.64 -6.80
C VAL A 58 5.60 10.84 -5.28
N PHE A 59 5.34 9.77 -4.53
CA PHE A 59 5.43 9.71 -3.07
C PHE A 59 5.86 8.29 -2.68
N VAL A 60 6.78 8.16 -1.72
CA VAL A 60 7.19 6.85 -1.20
C VAL A 60 7.45 6.92 0.31
N THR A 61 7.17 5.82 1.02
CA THR A 61 7.59 5.63 2.41
C THR A 61 8.80 4.71 2.56
N ARG A 62 9.52 4.44 1.47
CA ARG A 62 10.67 3.51 1.38
C ARG A 62 11.72 3.67 2.47
N ASP A 63 12.01 4.90 2.88
CA ASP A 63 13.00 5.21 3.91
C ASP A 63 12.47 4.98 5.35
N ASN A 64 11.15 4.82 5.51
CA ASN A 64 10.46 4.59 6.77
C ASN A 64 9.27 3.61 6.59
N PRO A 65 9.53 2.37 6.15
CA PRO A 65 8.50 1.37 5.92
C PRO A 65 7.89 0.92 7.24
N PHE A 66 6.70 0.32 7.18
CA PHE A 66 6.15 -0.38 8.33
C PHE A 66 6.74 -1.78 8.38
N THR A 67 7.39 -2.14 9.48
CA THR A 67 8.09 -3.41 9.63
C THR A 67 7.57 -4.21 10.82
N TRP A 68 7.46 -5.53 10.67
CA TRP A 68 7.09 -6.45 11.74
C TRP A 68 7.71 -7.84 11.55
N GLU A 69 7.63 -8.67 12.57
CA GLU A 69 8.16 -10.04 12.58
C GLU A 69 6.99 -11.01 12.78
N GLU A 70 6.85 -11.98 11.88
CA GLU A 70 5.77 -12.97 11.90
C GLU A 70 6.13 -14.24 11.12
N GLU A 71 6.13 -15.38 11.80
CA GLU A 71 6.38 -16.70 11.20
C GLU A 71 5.19 -17.15 10.34
N THR A 72 5.16 -16.73 9.09
CA THR A 72 4.15 -17.10 8.10
C THR A 72 4.76 -17.18 6.69
N ASP A 73 3.96 -17.53 5.69
CA ASP A 73 4.38 -17.55 4.28
C ASP A 73 3.84 -16.34 3.48
N CYS A 74 4.35 -16.18 2.25
CA CYS A 74 4.03 -15.04 1.39
C CYS A 74 2.53 -14.93 1.07
N ASP A 75 1.84 -16.07 0.89
CA ASP A 75 0.42 -16.07 0.54
C ASP A 75 -0.42 -15.59 1.73
N ALA A 76 -0.11 -16.10 2.93
CA ALA A 76 -0.81 -15.73 4.16
C ALA A 76 -0.59 -14.27 4.55
N ILE A 77 0.65 -13.75 4.40
CA ILE A 77 0.93 -12.35 4.74
C ILE A 77 0.32 -11.37 3.72
N LEU A 78 0.23 -11.77 2.44
CA LEU A 78 -0.44 -10.96 1.42
C LEU A 78 -1.94 -10.86 1.71
N GLU A 79 -2.59 -11.99 2.03
CA GLU A 79 -4.01 -12.02 2.42
C GLU A 79 -4.25 -11.10 3.64
N GLU A 80 -3.42 -11.23 4.69
CA GLU A 80 -3.54 -10.43 5.90
C GLU A 80 -3.34 -8.92 5.65
N VAL A 81 -2.33 -8.54 4.88
CA VAL A 81 -2.07 -7.13 4.53
C VAL A 81 -3.20 -6.56 3.67
N THR A 82 -3.77 -7.36 2.75
CA THR A 82 -4.94 -6.96 1.97
C THR A 82 -6.14 -6.65 2.87
N GLU A 83 -6.37 -7.47 3.91
CA GLU A 83 -7.39 -7.18 4.93
C GLU A 83 -7.09 -5.88 5.69
N TRP A 84 -5.83 -5.64 6.09
CA TRP A 84 -5.46 -4.40 6.79
C TRP A 84 -5.66 -3.15 5.92
N ILE A 85 -5.42 -3.23 4.61
CA ILE A 85 -5.70 -2.14 3.67
C ILE A 85 -7.21 -1.91 3.57
N GLY A 86 -8.02 -2.97 3.57
CA GLY A 86 -9.47 -2.88 3.69
C GLY A 86 -9.90 -2.11 4.94
N ASP A 87 -9.34 -2.45 6.11
CA ASP A 87 -9.63 -1.74 7.37
C ASP A 87 -9.15 -0.27 7.34
N LEU A 88 -8.04 0.02 6.66
CA LEU A 88 -7.55 1.40 6.46
C LEU A 88 -8.54 2.23 5.62
N MET A 89 -9.23 1.63 4.65
CA MET A 89 -10.21 2.31 3.80
C MET A 89 -11.47 2.75 4.54
N ASP A 90 -11.80 2.09 5.65
CA ASP A 90 -12.88 2.50 6.54
C ASP A 90 -12.50 3.73 7.41
N GLY A 91 -11.23 4.15 7.37
CA GLY A 91 -10.69 5.33 8.05
C GLY A 91 -11.00 6.66 7.34
N THR A 92 -11.12 7.73 8.11
CA THR A 92 -11.52 9.06 7.57
C THR A 92 -10.48 9.70 6.66
N VAL A 93 -9.19 9.44 6.90
CA VAL A 93 -8.10 10.00 6.06
C VAL A 93 -8.19 9.43 4.65
N LEU A 94 -8.31 8.11 4.53
CA LEU A 94 -8.35 7.47 3.23
C LEU A 94 -9.68 7.75 2.52
N MET A 95 -10.80 7.87 3.24
CA MET A 95 -12.08 8.31 2.65
C MET A 95 -11.99 9.61 1.86
N GLU A 96 -11.28 10.63 2.36
CA GLU A 96 -11.09 11.90 1.63
C GLU A 96 -10.22 11.71 0.37
N MET A 97 -9.27 10.78 0.41
CA MET A 97 -8.41 10.46 -0.73
C MET A 97 -9.10 9.59 -1.78
N LEU A 98 -9.98 8.67 -1.38
CA LEU A 98 -10.68 7.74 -2.28
C LEU A 98 -11.49 8.46 -3.36
N GLU A 99 -12.00 9.67 -3.08
CA GLU A 99 -12.66 10.48 -4.12
C GLU A 99 -11.73 10.87 -5.27
N ARG A 100 -10.41 10.91 -5.02
CA ARG A 100 -9.38 11.36 -5.97
C ARG A 100 -8.60 10.21 -6.58
N LEU A 101 -8.41 9.11 -5.86
CA LEU A 101 -7.67 7.95 -6.33
C LEU A 101 -8.43 7.20 -7.43
N GLN A 102 -7.70 6.64 -8.39
CA GLN A 102 -8.23 5.73 -9.41
C GLN A 102 -8.10 4.27 -9.00
N GLY A 103 -7.12 3.93 -8.16
CA GLY A 103 -6.97 2.58 -7.64
C GLY A 103 -6.01 2.47 -6.46
N ILE A 104 -6.09 1.32 -5.79
CA ILE A 104 -5.16 0.88 -4.75
C ILE A 104 -4.73 -0.54 -5.07
N GLY A 105 -3.42 -0.77 -5.10
CA GLY A 105 -2.79 -2.06 -5.30
C GLY A 105 -1.99 -2.52 -4.09
N VAL A 106 -1.75 -3.83 -3.99
CA VAL A 106 -0.83 -4.44 -3.03
C VAL A 106 -0.12 -5.62 -3.69
N GLY A 107 1.15 -5.82 -3.41
CA GLY A 107 1.89 -6.96 -3.93
C GLY A 107 3.34 -6.97 -3.48
N PHE A 108 4.00 -8.11 -3.67
CA PHE A 108 5.44 -8.20 -3.48
C PHE A 108 6.17 -7.50 -4.63
N VAL A 109 7.34 -6.92 -4.35
CA VAL A 109 8.12 -6.20 -5.38
C VAL A 109 8.52 -7.07 -6.58
N ASP A 110 8.78 -8.36 -6.35
CA ASP A 110 9.07 -9.33 -7.41
C ASP A 110 7.82 -10.13 -7.84
N GLY A 111 6.63 -9.75 -7.37
CA GLY A 111 5.36 -10.44 -7.59
C GLY A 111 4.33 -9.64 -8.39
N ASP A 112 3.15 -10.22 -8.55
CA ASP A 112 2.01 -9.54 -9.17
C ASP A 112 1.38 -8.54 -8.19
N ILE A 113 0.72 -7.52 -8.74
CA ILE A 113 -0.05 -6.54 -7.96
C ILE A 113 -1.52 -6.95 -7.94
N GLU A 114 -2.07 -7.15 -6.74
CA GLU A 114 -3.50 -7.32 -6.51
C GLU A 114 -4.19 -5.96 -6.38
N ILE A 115 -5.28 -5.75 -7.12
CA ILE A 115 -6.07 -4.52 -7.04
C ILE A 115 -7.11 -4.65 -5.91
N VAL A 116 -6.90 -3.90 -4.83
CA VAL A 116 -7.79 -3.86 -3.66
C VAL A 116 -8.95 -2.88 -3.86
N TYR A 117 -8.68 -1.78 -4.57
CA TYR A 117 -9.69 -0.78 -4.90
C TYR A 117 -9.51 -0.29 -6.33
N LYS A 118 -10.62 -0.06 -7.02
CA LYS A 118 -10.66 0.65 -8.30
C LYS A 118 -11.87 1.55 -8.34
N LYS A 119 -11.68 2.78 -8.83
CA LYS A 119 -12.78 3.72 -9.10
C LYS A 119 -13.50 3.31 -10.39
N GLU A 120 -14.83 3.20 -10.31
CA GLU A 120 -15.71 2.95 -11.48
C GLU A 120 -15.72 4.12 -12.49
#